data_AF-A0A7H8SLB0-F1
#
_entry.id   AF-A0A7H8SLB0-F1
#
_cell.length_a   1.000
_cell.length_b   1.000
_cell.length_c   1.000
_cell.angle_alpha   90.00
_cell.angle_beta   90.00
_cell.angle_gamma   90.00
#
_symmetry.space_group_name_H-M   'P 1'
#
loop_
_entity.id
_entity.type
_entity.pdbx_description
1 polymer ?
#
loop_
_entity_poly.entity_id
_entity_poly.type
_entity_poly.pdbx_seq_one_letter_code
_entity_poly.pdbx_strand_id
1 'polypeptide(L)'
;MATRGRPAKILTTTDLVELEKFLADLPYLKKNQNLAISLLHSKEFSELDEKDLSLLKIVHREKIQFQQRQAMITQIQIKQRNQQQLLANEIEILQLLEQEQDQDTFFRLDRALESYQKIEKAALENRIRLENEHKRDILNKTNKKQTEAQKKRNAENQLKYALGGIILSIWKHAEWDIDPNNLKTVENRIKSSFLSKSKIQKSALYKEAFAMTQDHQEAQKLFFLALEKLPTYNIQQEDFHKVLLKKVRESQ
;
A
#
# COMPACT_ATOMS: atom_id res chain seq x y z
N MET A 1 13.54 30.53 -20.21
CA MET A 1 13.49 30.37 -18.74
C MET A 1 12.15 30.91 -18.27
N ALA A 2 11.24 30.06 -17.78
CA ALA A 2 9.97 30.54 -17.24
C ALA A 2 10.25 31.22 -15.89
N THR A 3 9.99 32.52 -15.79
CA THR A 3 10.11 33.31 -14.56
C THR A 3 9.15 32.72 -13.53
N ARG A 4 9.67 31.86 -12.63
CA ARG A 4 8.92 31.33 -11.50
C ARG A 4 8.65 32.48 -10.52
N GLY A 5 7.53 33.15 -10.71
CA GLY A 5 6.99 34.14 -9.80
C GLY A 5 5.47 34.04 -9.79
N ARG A 6 4.85 34.23 -8.62
CA ARG A 6 3.39 34.37 -8.51
C ARG A 6 2.99 35.57 -9.40
N PRO A 7 2.01 35.44 -10.31
CA PRO A 7 1.58 36.57 -11.14
C PRO A 7 1.16 37.74 -10.24
N ALA A 8 1.58 38.95 -10.59
CA ALA A 8 1.21 40.15 -9.85
C ALA A 8 -0.31 40.31 -9.89
N LYS A 9 -0.97 40.33 -8.73
CA LYS A 9 -2.43 40.56 -8.66
C LYS A 9 -2.72 41.97 -9.18
N ILE A 10 -3.52 42.04 -10.23
CA ILE A 10 -4.12 43.27 -10.75
C ILE A 10 -5.48 43.41 -10.07
N LEU A 11 -5.74 44.59 -9.51
CA LEU A 11 -7.06 44.92 -8.94
C LEU A 11 -7.96 45.38 -10.07
N THR A 12 -9.14 44.77 -10.17
CA THR A 12 -10.19 45.17 -11.10
C THR A 12 -11.11 46.21 -10.46
N THR A 13 -11.87 46.94 -11.28
CA THR A 13 -12.92 47.85 -10.80
C THR A 13 -13.88 47.16 -9.84
N THR A 14 -14.24 45.90 -10.11
CA THR A 14 -15.08 45.08 -9.23
C THR A 14 -14.41 44.80 -7.88
N ASP A 15 -13.11 44.45 -7.89
CA ASP A 15 -12.36 44.22 -6.64
C ASP A 15 -12.37 45.48 -5.74
N LEU A 16 -12.32 46.68 -6.34
CA LEU A 16 -12.32 47.95 -5.61
C LEU A 16 -13.70 48.29 -5.03
N VAL A 17 -14.78 48.13 -5.81
CA VAL A 17 -16.15 48.35 -5.32
C VAL A 17 -16.49 47.40 -4.18
N GLU A 18 -16.08 46.13 -4.28
CA GLU A 18 -16.28 45.19 -3.17
C GLU A 18 -15.41 45.51 -1.97
N LEU A 19 -14.22 46.10 -2.17
CA LEU A 19 -13.34 46.50 -1.09
C LEU A 19 -13.91 47.69 -0.32
N GLU A 20 -14.47 48.67 -1.03
CA GLU A 20 -15.16 49.82 -0.44
C GLU A 20 -16.34 49.38 0.43
N LYS A 21 -17.23 48.53 -0.10
CA LYS A 21 -18.35 47.96 0.66
C LYS A 21 -17.88 47.22 1.91
N PHE A 22 -16.86 46.36 1.76
CA PHE A 22 -16.29 45.64 2.89
C PHE A 22 -15.78 46.58 3.99
N LEU A 23 -15.11 47.68 3.62
CA LEU A 23 -14.60 48.64 4.59
C LEU A 23 -15.72 49.44 5.26
N ALA A 24 -16.80 49.74 4.55
CA ALA A 24 -17.96 50.41 5.12
C ALA A 24 -18.74 49.52 6.12
N ASP A 25 -18.78 48.21 5.86
CA ASP A 25 -19.52 47.24 6.68
C ASP A 25 -18.74 46.77 7.92
N LEU A 26 -17.45 47.09 8.03
CA LEU A 26 -16.62 46.68 9.17
C LEU A 26 -16.91 47.51 10.42
N PRO A 27 -17.11 46.89 11.61
CA PRO A 27 -17.37 47.62 12.86
C PRO A 27 -16.20 48.51 13.29
N TYR A 28 -14.98 48.04 13.07
CA TYR A 28 -13.76 48.73 13.45
C TYR A 28 -12.69 48.55 12.37
N LEU A 29 -12.04 49.66 12.01
CA LEU A 29 -11.05 49.71 10.94
C LEU A 29 -9.63 49.84 11.49
N LYS A 30 -8.70 49.10 10.89
CA LYS A 30 -7.26 49.26 11.08
C LYS A 30 -6.77 50.55 10.43
N LYS A 31 -5.57 51.01 10.80
CA LYS A 31 -4.97 52.23 10.23
C LYS A 31 -4.92 52.22 8.70
N ASN A 32 -4.46 51.12 8.08
CA ASN A 32 -4.39 51.00 6.62
C ASN A 32 -5.77 50.97 5.97
N GLN A 33 -6.77 50.40 6.65
CA GLN A 33 -8.15 50.32 6.20
C GLN A 33 -8.81 51.71 6.21
N ASN A 34 -8.57 52.51 7.26
CA ASN A 34 -9.00 53.91 7.33
C ASN A 34 -8.39 54.78 6.21
N LEU A 35 -7.12 54.55 5.89
CA LEU A 35 -6.47 55.24 4.77
C LEU A 35 -7.05 54.79 3.42
N ALA A 36 -7.31 53.49 3.26
CA ALA A 36 -7.86 52.94 2.03
C ALA A 36 -9.31 53.39 1.77
N ILE A 37 -10.19 53.42 2.78
CA ILE A 37 -11.56 53.91 2.60
C ILE A 37 -11.59 55.40 2.26
N SER A 38 -10.74 56.21 2.93
CA SER A 38 -10.61 57.64 2.61
C SER A 38 -10.10 57.87 1.19
N LEU A 39 -9.15 57.03 0.74
CA LEU A 39 -8.60 57.06 -0.60
C LEU A 39 -9.66 56.70 -1.66
N LEU A 40 -10.43 55.62 -1.43
CA LEU A 40 -11.48 55.18 -2.35
C LEU A 40 -12.61 56.21 -2.51
N HIS A 41 -12.89 57.02 -1.48
CA HIS A 41 -13.88 58.10 -1.56
C HIS A 41 -13.35 59.42 -2.16
N SER A 42 -12.02 59.62 -2.20
CA SER A 42 -11.41 60.92 -2.58
C SER A 42 -10.81 60.96 -3.98
N LYS A 43 -10.53 59.81 -4.60
CA LYS A 43 -9.92 59.73 -5.93
C LYS A 43 -10.73 58.83 -6.86
N GLU A 44 -10.82 59.21 -8.12
CA GLU A 44 -11.30 58.29 -9.16
C GLU A 44 -10.26 57.20 -9.45
N PHE A 45 -10.71 56.04 -9.93
CA PHE A 45 -9.83 54.89 -10.16
C PHE A 45 -8.72 55.15 -11.20
N SER A 46 -8.95 56.06 -12.15
CA SER A 46 -7.96 56.51 -13.13
C SER A 46 -6.85 57.37 -12.53
N GLU A 47 -7.03 57.89 -11.32
CA GLU A 47 -6.11 58.81 -10.65
C GLU A 47 -5.24 58.13 -9.58
N LEU A 48 -5.38 56.80 -9.43
CA LEU A 48 -4.64 56.01 -8.45
C LEU A 48 -3.18 55.83 -8.88
N ASP A 49 -2.27 56.26 -8.02
CA ASP A 49 -0.83 56.05 -8.23
C ASP A 49 -0.38 54.65 -7.78
N GLU A 50 0.90 54.32 -8.01
CA GLU A 50 1.44 53.00 -7.64
C GLU A 50 1.42 52.75 -6.12
N LYS A 51 1.54 53.80 -5.29
CA LYS A 51 1.50 53.67 -3.82
C LYS A 51 0.07 53.42 -3.36
N ASP A 52 -0.90 54.10 -3.95
CA ASP A 52 -2.32 53.90 -3.72
C ASP A 52 -2.72 52.46 -4.08
N LEU A 53 -2.32 51.98 -5.24
CA LEU A 53 -2.55 50.59 -5.67
C LEU A 53 -1.86 49.57 -4.75
N SER A 54 -0.69 49.89 -4.19
CA SER A 54 -0.01 49.03 -3.23
C SER A 54 -0.77 48.92 -1.91
N LEU A 55 -1.25 50.06 -1.37
CA LEU A 55 -2.09 50.10 -0.18
C LEU A 55 -3.38 49.30 -0.38
N LEU A 56 -4.08 49.51 -1.49
CA LEU A 56 -5.31 48.80 -1.83
C LEU A 56 -5.06 47.29 -1.98
N LYS A 57 -3.92 46.86 -2.53
CA LYS A 57 -3.55 45.43 -2.60
C LYS A 57 -3.31 44.83 -1.22
N ILE A 58 -2.75 45.57 -0.28
CA ILE A 58 -2.57 45.12 1.12
C ILE A 58 -3.93 44.96 1.77
N VAL A 59 -4.78 45.98 1.71
CA VAL A 59 -6.11 45.96 2.34
C VAL A 59 -7.03 44.91 1.70
N HIS A 60 -6.90 44.68 0.39
CA HIS A 60 -7.58 43.58 -0.28
C HIS A 60 -7.13 42.20 0.24
N ARG A 61 -5.85 42.01 0.56
CA ARG A 61 -5.38 40.77 1.20
C ARG A 61 -5.95 40.63 2.61
N GLU A 62 -6.03 41.73 3.35
CA GLU A 62 -6.65 41.76 4.68
C GLU A 62 -8.13 41.38 4.62
N LYS A 63 -8.89 41.89 3.63
CA LYS A 63 -10.27 41.47 3.35
C LYS A 63 -10.39 39.96 3.17
N ILE A 64 -9.56 39.37 2.31
CA ILE A 64 -9.58 37.91 2.07
C ILE A 64 -9.27 37.15 3.37
N GLN A 65 -8.27 37.60 4.14
CA GLN A 65 -7.91 36.96 5.40
C GLN A 65 -9.06 37.07 6.43
N PHE A 66 -9.73 38.22 6.50
CA PHE A 66 -10.89 38.40 7.35
C PHE A 66 -12.03 37.44 6.96
N GLN A 67 -12.37 37.35 5.67
CA GLN A 67 -13.39 36.42 5.17
C GLN A 67 -13.06 34.96 5.50
N GLN A 68 -11.78 34.56 5.38
CA GLN A 68 -11.32 33.24 5.80
C GLN A 68 -11.51 33.01 7.31
N ARG A 69 -11.22 34.02 8.12
CA ARG A 69 -11.44 33.96 9.58
C ARG A 69 -12.93 33.86 9.94
N GLN A 70 -13.82 34.55 9.21
CA GLN A 70 -15.28 34.39 9.39
C GLN A 70 -15.77 32.98 9.04
N ALA A 71 -15.26 32.40 7.94
CA ALA A 71 -15.55 31.00 7.60
C ALA A 71 -15.05 30.03 8.69
N MET A 72 -13.91 30.34 9.31
CA MET A 72 -13.33 29.55 10.40
C MET A 72 -14.16 29.62 11.68
N ILE A 73 -14.69 30.80 12.04
CA ILE A 73 -15.68 30.93 13.13
C ILE A 73 -16.87 30.00 12.88
N THR A 74 -17.42 30.04 11.66
CA THR A 74 -18.57 29.19 11.29
C THR A 74 -18.26 27.71 11.48
N GLN A 75 -17.05 27.28 11.11
CA GLN A 75 -16.61 25.90 11.31
C GLN A 75 -16.50 25.54 12.80
N ILE A 76 -15.94 26.43 13.64
CA ILE A 76 -15.83 26.22 15.09
C ILE A 76 -17.23 26.10 15.72
N GLN A 77 -18.17 26.96 15.34
CA GLN A 77 -19.56 26.89 15.81
C GLN A 77 -20.26 25.59 15.38
N ILE A 78 -20.01 25.10 14.15
CA ILE A 78 -20.52 23.80 13.71
C ILE A 78 -19.93 22.67 14.56
N LYS A 79 -18.63 22.70 14.87
CA LYS A 79 -18.00 21.70 15.77
C LYS A 79 -18.66 21.71 17.16
N GLN A 80 -18.88 22.89 17.72
CA GLN A 80 -19.56 23.05 19.01
C GLN A 80 -20.98 22.48 18.97
N ARG A 81 -21.77 22.83 17.95
CA ARG A 81 -23.14 22.33 17.75
C ARG A 81 -23.19 20.81 17.63
N ASN A 82 -22.20 20.22 16.97
CA ASN A 82 -22.06 18.78 16.79
C ASN A 82 -21.43 18.07 18.00
N GLN A 83 -21.23 18.77 19.13
CA GLN A 83 -20.64 18.24 20.35
C GLN A 83 -19.25 17.60 20.15
N GLN A 84 -18.50 18.10 19.17
CA GLN A 84 -17.12 17.65 18.95
C GLN A 84 -16.20 18.25 20.01
N GLN A 85 -15.12 17.54 20.34
CA GLN A 85 -14.12 18.04 21.28
C GLN A 85 -13.45 19.29 20.70
N LEU A 86 -13.59 20.41 21.42
CA LEU A 86 -12.99 21.69 21.05
C LEU A 86 -11.60 21.84 21.64
N LEU A 87 -10.71 22.48 20.89
CA LEU A 87 -9.38 22.89 21.35
C LEU A 87 -9.50 24.11 22.27
N ALA A 88 -8.53 24.31 23.16
CA ALA A 88 -8.48 25.48 24.05
C ALA A 88 -8.64 26.82 23.30
N ASN A 89 -7.98 26.95 22.16
CA ASN A 89 -8.04 28.15 21.32
C ASN A 89 -9.43 28.34 20.69
N GLU A 90 -10.12 27.25 20.34
CA GLU A 90 -11.49 27.30 19.79
C GLU A 90 -12.48 27.72 20.89
N ILE A 91 -12.27 27.27 22.12
CA ILE A 91 -13.05 27.69 23.29
C ILE A 91 -12.85 29.18 23.56
N GLU A 92 -11.60 29.67 23.53
CA GLU A 92 -11.30 31.10 23.70
C GLU A 92 -11.99 31.95 22.61
N ILE A 93 -11.95 31.51 21.35
CA ILE A 93 -12.65 32.19 20.23
C ILE A 93 -14.16 32.26 20.48
N LEU A 94 -14.77 31.16 20.93
CA LEU A 94 -16.21 31.14 21.23
C LEU A 94 -16.57 32.05 22.41
N GLN A 95 -15.75 32.09 23.46
CA GLN A 95 -15.94 33.00 24.59
C GLN A 95 -15.84 34.47 24.16
N LEU A 96 -14.90 34.82 23.28
CA LEU A 96 -14.76 36.18 22.73
C LEU A 96 -15.94 36.57 21.83
N LEU A 97 -16.61 35.61 21.20
CA LEU A 97 -17.81 35.86 20.40
C LEU A 97 -19.06 36.13 21.26
N GLU A 98 -19.11 35.58 22.47
CA GLU A 98 -20.21 35.80 23.42
C GLU A 98 -20.10 37.14 24.17
N GLN A 99 -18.92 37.75 24.17
CA GLN A 99 -18.67 39.06 24.80
C GLN A 99 -19.27 40.21 23.99
N GLU A 100 -19.53 41.33 24.69
CA GLU A 100 -19.92 42.58 24.05
C GLU A 100 -18.82 43.03 23.07
N GLN A 101 -19.20 43.28 21.82
CA GLN A 101 -18.25 43.55 20.75
C GLN A 101 -17.84 45.02 20.76
N ASP A 102 -16.98 45.38 21.70
CA ASP A 102 -16.26 46.64 21.68
C ASP A 102 -15.00 46.55 20.79
N GLN A 103 -14.31 47.68 20.63
CA GLN A 103 -13.14 47.78 19.76
C GLN A 103 -12.01 46.84 20.19
N ASP A 104 -11.77 46.68 21.49
CA ASP A 104 -10.71 45.82 21.99
C ASP A 104 -11.04 44.34 21.76
N THR A 105 -12.28 43.94 22.09
CA THR A 105 -12.77 42.58 21.90
C THR A 105 -12.72 42.18 20.42
N PHE A 106 -13.10 43.08 19.51
CA PHE A 106 -13.00 42.85 18.06
C PHE A 106 -11.56 42.53 17.62
N PHE A 107 -10.57 43.33 18.03
CA PHE A 107 -9.18 43.09 17.64
C PHE A 107 -8.51 41.95 18.42
N ARG A 108 -9.01 41.61 19.60
CA ARG A 108 -8.60 40.41 20.33
C ARG A 108 -9.09 39.15 19.63
N LEU A 109 -10.34 39.14 19.17
CA LEU A 109 -10.89 38.05 18.37
C LEU A 109 -10.13 37.87 17.05
N ASP A 110 -9.83 38.96 16.33
CA ASP A 110 -9.04 38.90 15.08
C ASP A 110 -7.65 38.29 15.33
N ARG A 111 -6.98 38.64 16.44
CA ARG A 111 -5.69 38.07 16.85
C ARG A 111 -5.78 36.59 17.25
N ALA A 112 -6.81 36.22 18.01
CA ALA A 112 -7.03 34.83 18.42
C ALA A 112 -7.22 33.92 17.20
N LEU A 113 -8.04 34.36 16.23
CA LEU A 113 -8.28 33.67 14.97
C LEU A 113 -7.00 33.58 14.11
N GLU A 114 -6.21 34.65 14.04
CA GLU A 114 -4.92 34.61 13.32
C GLU A 114 -3.95 33.58 13.93
N SER A 115 -3.87 33.54 15.26
CA SER A 115 -3.03 32.58 15.99
C SER A 115 -3.49 31.14 15.71
N TYR A 116 -4.80 30.89 15.82
CA TYR A 116 -5.38 29.58 15.53
C TYR A 116 -5.11 29.13 14.09
N GLN A 117 -5.29 30.02 13.11
CA GLN A 117 -5.00 29.73 11.70
C GLN A 117 -3.52 29.38 11.46
N LYS A 118 -2.58 30.04 12.16
CA LYS A 118 -1.15 29.72 12.09
C LYS A 118 -0.84 28.33 12.64
N ILE A 119 -1.46 27.97 13.77
CA ILE A 119 -1.30 26.64 14.39
C ILE A 119 -1.86 25.56 13.48
N GLU A 120 -3.06 25.75 12.92
CA GLU A 120 -3.68 24.80 12.00
C GLU A 120 -2.81 24.58 10.75
N LYS A 121 -2.31 25.66 10.15
CA LYS A 121 -1.41 25.59 9.01
C LYS A 121 -0.13 24.81 9.34
N ALA A 122 0.50 25.09 10.48
CA ALA A 122 1.69 24.37 10.92
C ALA A 122 1.42 22.88 11.18
N ALA A 123 0.26 22.55 11.74
CA ALA A 123 -0.17 21.17 11.95
C ALA A 123 -0.39 20.43 10.62
N LEU A 124 -1.02 21.10 9.64
CA LEU A 124 -1.22 20.57 8.30
C LEU A 124 0.11 20.36 7.57
N GLU A 125 1.02 21.32 7.61
CA GLU A 125 2.35 21.21 7.01
C GLU A 125 3.17 20.06 7.63
N ASN A 126 3.13 19.91 8.96
CA ASN A 126 3.77 18.77 9.64
C ASN A 126 3.16 17.43 9.21
N ARG A 127 1.84 17.35 9.08
CA ARG A 127 1.15 16.14 8.59
C ARG A 127 1.60 15.79 7.17
N ILE A 128 1.63 16.77 6.26
CA ILE A 128 2.08 16.59 4.88
C ILE A 128 3.55 16.15 4.84
N ARG A 129 4.41 16.74 5.69
CA ARG A 129 5.82 16.32 5.79
C ARG A 129 5.95 14.86 6.19
N LEU A 130 5.28 14.44 7.26
CA LEU A 130 5.29 13.06 7.75
C LEU A 130 4.77 12.08 6.69
N GLU A 131 3.69 12.44 6.00
CA GLU A 131 3.14 11.60 4.92
C GLU A 131 4.14 11.46 3.76
N ASN A 132 4.81 12.54 3.38
CA ASN A 132 5.83 12.52 2.34
C ASN A 132 7.08 11.72 2.76
N GLU A 133 7.51 11.83 4.02
CA GLU A 133 8.57 11.00 4.59
C GLU A 133 8.19 9.52 4.54
N HIS A 134 6.99 9.17 4.97
CA HIS A 134 6.47 7.79 4.90
C HIS A 134 6.44 7.26 3.47
N LYS A 135 5.96 8.06 2.51
CA LYS A 135 6.00 7.71 1.07
C LYS A 135 7.42 7.47 0.58
N ARG A 136 8.38 8.32 0.96
CA ARG A 136 9.79 8.14 0.61
C ARG A 136 10.36 6.86 1.20
N ASP A 137 10.04 6.54 2.44
CA ASP A 137 10.48 5.31 3.10
C ASP A 137 9.91 4.05 2.45
N ILE A 138 8.63 4.07 2.08
CA ILE A 138 8.02 2.99 1.29
C ILE A 138 8.76 2.82 -0.03
N LEU A 139 8.91 3.92 -0.79
CA LEU A 139 9.60 3.90 -2.08
C LEU A 139 11.03 3.38 -1.96
N ASN A 140 11.76 3.78 -0.92
CA ASN A 140 13.11 3.28 -0.64
C ASN A 140 13.13 1.79 -0.28
N LYS A 141 12.13 1.28 0.45
CA LYS A 141 11.99 -0.16 0.74
C LYS A 141 11.67 -0.96 -0.52
N THR A 142 10.79 -0.47 -1.39
CA THR A 142 10.47 -1.12 -2.68
C THR A 142 11.60 -1.02 -3.70
N ASN A 143 12.38 0.07 -3.68
CA ASN A 143 13.52 0.29 -4.58
C ASN A 143 14.84 -0.34 -4.07
N LYS A 144 14.86 -0.96 -2.89
CA LYS A 144 15.97 -1.83 -2.49
C LYS A 144 16.05 -2.99 -3.48
N LYS A 145 16.93 -2.85 -4.48
CA LYS A 145 17.32 -3.96 -5.35
C LYS A 145 17.74 -5.12 -4.46
N GLN A 146 16.98 -6.22 -4.50
CA GLN A 146 17.38 -7.46 -3.84
C GLN A 146 18.78 -7.81 -4.33
N THR A 147 19.70 -8.06 -3.40
CA THR A 147 21.05 -8.54 -3.77
C THR A 147 20.92 -9.88 -4.50
N GLU A 148 21.89 -10.23 -5.35
CA GLU A 148 21.86 -11.52 -6.05
C GLU A 148 21.73 -12.71 -5.08
N ALA A 149 22.36 -12.60 -3.91
CA ALA A 149 22.22 -13.57 -2.82
C ALA A 149 20.77 -13.68 -2.28
N GLN A 150 20.05 -12.56 -2.17
CA GLN A 150 18.65 -12.56 -1.74
C GLN A 150 17.73 -13.13 -2.83
N LYS A 151 17.96 -12.79 -4.10
CA LYS A 151 17.22 -13.37 -5.23
C LYS A 151 17.38 -14.88 -5.29
N LYS A 152 18.62 -15.37 -5.14
CA LYS A 152 18.93 -16.80 -5.11
C LYS A 152 18.21 -17.51 -3.96
N ARG A 153 18.24 -16.95 -2.74
CA ARG A 153 17.52 -17.51 -1.58
C ARG A 153 16.00 -17.55 -1.79
N ASN A 154 15.42 -16.50 -2.38
CA ASN A 154 13.98 -16.48 -2.67
C ASN A 154 13.59 -17.54 -3.72
N ALA A 155 14.38 -17.67 -4.79
CA ALA A 155 14.16 -18.70 -5.81
C ALA A 155 14.30 -20.11 -5.23
N GLU A 156 15.32 -20.36 -4.40
CA GLU A 156 15.49 -21.64 -3.71
C GLU A 156 14.32 -21.95 -2.76
N ASN A 157 13.82 -20.95 -2.03
CA ASN A 157 12.65 -21.14 -1.16
C ASN A 157 11.38 -21.43 -1.97
N GLN A 158 11.13 -20.70 -3.06
CA GLN A 158 10.01 -20.98 -3.97
C GLN A 158 10.08 -22.42 -4.50
N LEU A 159 11.26 -22.87 -4.92
CA LEU A 159 11.47 -24.24 -5.39
C LEU A 159 11.18 -25.27 -4.28
N LYS A 160 11.64 -25.04 -3.05
CA LYS A 160 11.36 -25.91 -1.89
C LYS A 160 9.86 -26.06 -1.64
N TYR A 161 9.11 -24.95 -1.66
CA TYR A 161 7.65 -24.98 -1.46
C TYR A 161 6.94 -25.70 -2.61
N ALA A 162 7.34 -25.45 -3.86
CA ALA A 162 6.77 -26.12 -5.02
C ALA A 162 7.00 -27.64 -4.97
N LEU A 163 8.24 -28.07 -4.70
CA LEU A 163 8.59 -29.49 -4.55
C LEU A 163 7.84 -30.14 -3.38
N GLY A 164 7.78 -29.46 -2.23
CA GLY A 164 7.03 -29.94 -1.07
C GLY A 164 5.54 -30.12 -1.38
N GLY A 165 4.93 -29.17 -2.09
CA GLY A 165 3.54 -29.27 -2.53
C GLY A 165 3.28 -30.44 -3.48
N ILE A 166 4.19 -30.69 -4.43
CA ILE A 166 4.10 -31.83 -5.35
C ILE A 166 4.17 -33.16 -4.58
N ILE A 167 5.16 -33.32 -3.70
CA ILE A 167 5.31 -34.54 -2.90
C ILE A 167 4.06 -34.77 -2.03
N LEU A 168 3.57 -33.72 -1.36
CA LEU A 168 2.36 -33.81 -0.54
C LEU A 168 1.14 -34.23 -1.37
N SER A 169 1.00 -33.71 -2.59
CA SER A 169 -0.09 -34.08 -3.50
C SER A 169 -0.02 -35.57 -3.89
N ILE A 170 1.18 -36.08 -4.20
CA ILE A 170 1.38 -37.50 -4.55
C ILE A 170 1.00 -38.40 -3.38
N TRP A 171 1.43 -38.06 -2.16
CA TRP A 171 1.12 -38.86 -0.97
C TRP A 171 -0.38 -38.90 -0.67
N LYS A 172 -1.07 -37.76 -0.80
CA LYS A 172 -2.53 -37.69 -0.64
C LYS A 172 -3.25 -38.57 -1.65
N HIS A 173 -2.85 -38.52 -2.92
CA HIS A 173 -3.44 -39.36 -3.97
C HIS A 173 -3.20 -40.86 -3.74
N ALA A 174 -2.06 -41.22 -3.14
CA ALA A 174 -1.72 -42.60 -2.83
C ALA A 174 -2.31 -43.09 -1.49
N GLU A 175 -3.07 -42.25 -0.78
CA GLU A 175 -3.63 -42.51 0.55
C GLU A 175 -2.57 -43.00 1.56
N TRP A 176 -1.34 -42.50 1.42
CA TRP A 176 -0.26 -42.84 2.34
C TRP A 176 -0.25 -41.89 3.53
N ASP A 177 -0.17 -42.47 4.74
CA ASP A 177 0.00 -41.69 5.94
C ASP A 177 1.34 -40.92 5.92
N ILE A 178 1.30 -39.67 6.38
CA ILE A 178 2.47 -38.82 6.54
C ILE A 178 2.51 -38.42 8.00
N ASP A 179 3.49 -38.95 8.73
CA ASP A 179 3.86 -38.41 10.03
C ASP A 179 4.63 -37.09 9.83
N PRO A 180 4.06 -35.94 10.22
CA PRO A 180 4.73 -34.65 10.07
C PRO A 180 6.04 -34.57 10.87
N ASN A 181 6.19 -35.40 11.91
CA ASN A 181 7.38 -35.43 12.76
C ASN A 181 8.45 -36.40 12.25
N ASN A 182 8.16 -37.20 11.23
CA ASN A 182 9.08 -38.20 10.70
C ASN A 182 9.06 -38.32 9.16
N LEU A 183 9.59 -37.29 8.50
CA LEU A 183 9.73 -37.23 7.04
C LEU A 183 10.78 -38.20 6.45
N LYS A 184 11.57 -38.91 7.29
CA LYS A 184 12.50 -39.94 6.79
C LYS A 184 11.77 -41.07 6.07
N THR A 185 10.54 -41.36 6.45
CA THR A 185 9.70 -42.37 5.79
C THR A 185 9.40 -41.98 4.34
N VAL A 186 9.08 -40.70 4.11
CA VAL A 186 8.88 -40.10 2.78
C VAL A 186 10.17 -40.21 1.96
N GLU A 187 11.29 -39.73 2.52
CA GLU A 187 12.59 -39.76 1.85
C GLU A 187 13.01 -41.18 1.47
N ASN A 188 12.90 -42.13 2.40
CA ASN A 188 13.26 -43.52 2.17
C ASN A 188 12.38 -44.14 1.08
N ARG A 189 11.07 -43.89 1.08
CA ARG A 189 10.16 -44.41 0.05
C ARG A 189 10.52 -43.87 -1.33
N ILE A 190 10.85 -42.57 -1.44
CA ILE A 190 11.35 -41.98 -2.68
C ILE A 190 12.64 -42.67 -3.13
N LYS A 191 13.64 -42.78 -2.25
CA LYS A 191 14.92 -43.46 -2.57
C LYS A 191 14.71 -44.91 -3.00
N SER A 192 13.88 -45.65 -2.27
CA SER A 192 13.53 -47.03 -2.59
C SER A 192 12.85 -47.16 -3.95
N SER A 193 11.99 -46.21 -4.33
CA SER A 193 11.35 -46.23 -5.66
C SER A 193 12.37 -46.12 -6.80
N PHE A 194 13.37 -45.23 -6.66
CA PHE A 194 14.45 -45.10 -7.63
C PHE A 194 15.34 -46.34 -7.68
N LEU A 195 15.67 -46.91 -6.51
CA LEU A 195 16.46 -48.14 -6.42
C LEU A 195 15.73 -49.33 -7.07
N SER A 196 14.43 -49.51 -6.78
CA SER A 196 13.60 -50.56 -7.36
C SER A 196 13.49 -50.40 -8.87
N LYS A 197 13.25 -49.18 -9.37
CA LYS A 197 13.23 -48.90 -10.82
C LYS A 197 14.56 -49.28 -11.47
N SER A 198 15.69 -48.90 -10.87
CA SER A 198 17.02 -49.24 -11.36
C SER A 198 17.26 -50.76 -11.40
N LYS A 199 16.83 -51.50 -10.36
CA LYS A 199 16.93 -52.96 -10.31
C LYS A 199 16.08 -53.63 -11.39
N ILE A 200 14.83 -53.20 -11.57
CA ILE A 200 13.92 -53.70 -12.61
C ILE A 200 14.58 -53.52 -13.98
N GLN A 201 15.06 -52.31 -14.28
CA GLN A 201 15.67 -52.00 -15.58
C GLN A 201 16.93 -52.83 -15.89
N LYS A 202 17.63 -53.28 -14.85
CA LYS A 202 18.82 -54.15 -14.99
C LYS A 202 18.49 -55.63 -15.10
N SER A 203 17.25 -56.04 -14.78
CA SER A 203 16.82 -57.44 -14.83
C SER A 203 16.82 -58.00 -16.26
N ALA A 204 17.02 -59.32 -16.39
CA ALA A 204 17.02 -59.99 -17.69
C ALA A 204 15.66 -59.84 -18.39
N LEU A 205 14.56 -60.11 -17.67
CA LEU A 205 13.21 -60.03 -18.21
C LEU A 205 12.87 -58.62 -18.74
N TYR A 206 13.27 -57.56 -18.02
CA TYR A 206 13.05 -56.19 -18.51
C TYR A 206 13.88 -55.88 -19.74
N LYS A 207 15.14 -56.31 -19.79
CA LYS A 207 16.01 -56.09 -20.96
C LYS A 207 15.44 -56.77 -22.21
N GLU A 208 14.88 -57.96 -22.07
CA GLU A 208 14.18 -58.66 -23.15
C GLU A 208 12.91 -57.93 -23.57
N ALA A 209 12.09 -57.50 -22.61
CA ALA A 209 10.90 -56.69 -22.88
C ALA A 209 11.25 -55.38 -23.62
N PHE A 210 12.35 -54.73 -23.24
CA PHE A 210 12.85 -53.53 -23.92
C PHE A 210 13.38 -53.85 -25.32
N ALA A 211 14.10 -54.95 -25.51
CA ALA A 211 14.56 -55.35 -26.84
C ALA A 211 13.39 -55.60 -27.81
N MET A 212 12.26 -56.11 -27.31
CA MET A 212 11.05 -56.34 -28.10
C MET A 212 10.27 -55.05 -28.43
N THR A 213 10.20 -54.11 -27.50
CA THR A 213 9.33 -52.92 -27.61
C THR A 213 10.07 -51.67 -28.06
N GLN A 214 11.37 -51.57 -27.78
CA GLN A 214 12.23 -50.39 -28.00
C GLN A 214 11.72 -49.10 -27.33
N ASP A 215 10.75 -49.20 -26.42
CA ASP A 215 10.19 -48.09 -25.66
C ASP A 215 10.15 -48.44 -24.16
N HIS A 216 10.55 -47.52 -23.30
CA HIS A 216 10.65 -47.79 -21.85
C HIS A 216 9.28 -47.93 -21.17
N GLN A 217 8.25 -47.23 -21.64
CA GLN A 217 6.91 -47.34 -21.05
C GLN A 217 6.27 -48.68 -21.43
N GLU A 218 6.34 -49.05 -22.70
CA GLU A 218 5.83 -50.33 -23.19
C GLU A 218 6.63 -51.52 -22.65
N ALA A 219 7.95 -51.43 -22.54
CA ALA A 219 8.78 -52.45 -21.89
C ALA A 219 8.38 -52.67 -20.43
N GLN A 220 8.12 -51.57 -19.70
CA GLN A 220 7.70 -51.65 -18.30
C GLN A 220 6.32 -52.32 -18.16
N LYS A 221 5.36 -51.97 -19.03
CA LYS A 221 4.05 -52.64 -19.07
C LYS A 221 4.21 -54.13 -19.37
N LEU A 222 4.97 -54.48 -20.41
CA LEU A 222 5.21 -55.87 -20.80
C LEU A 222 5.91 -56.67 -19.70
N PHE A 223 6.88 -56.08 -19.00
CA PHE A 223 7.54 -56.69 -17.85
C PHE A 223 6.53 -57.09 -16.75
N PHE A 224 5.64 -56.17 -16.34
CA PHE A 224 4.64 -56.48 -15.31
C PHE A 224 3.58 -57.47 -15.79
N LEU A 225 3.13 -57.35 -17.05
CA LEU A 225 2.22 -58.33 -17.66
C LEU A 225 2.83 -59.73 -17.69
N ALA A 226 4.12 -59.85 -18.01
CA ALA A 226 4.81 -61.14 -17.98
C ALA A 226 4.82 -61.74 -16.56
N LEU A 227 5.07 -60.92 -15.53
CA LEU A 227 5.00 -61.35 -14.13
C LEU A 227 3.58 -61.82 -13.74
N GLU A 228 2.55 -61.08 -14.14
CA GLU A 228 1.14 -61.42 -13.88
C GLU A 228 0.70 -62.71 -14.59
N LYS A 229 1.34 -63.06 -15.71
CA LYS A 229 1.07 -64.29 -16.46
C LYS A 229 1.84 -65.50 -15.93
N LEU A 230 2.86 -65.34 -15.08
CA LEU A 230 3.61 -66.47 -14.52
C LEU A 230 2.72 -67.55 -13.86
N PRO A 231 1.64 -67.20 -13.12
CA PRO A 231 0.76 -68.19 -12.52
C PRO A 231 -0.07 -69.01 -13.50
N THR A 232 -0.18 -68.61 -14.78
CA THR A 232 -0.96 -69.37 -15.77
C THR A 232 -0.18 -70.54 -16.37
N TYR A 233 1.10 -70.68 -16.04
CA TYR A 233 1.96 -71.75 -16.54
C TYR A 233 2.14 -72.83 -15.46
N ASN A 234 2.02 -74.10 -15.86
CA ASN A 234 2.24 -75.25 -15.00
C ASN A 234 3.51 -76.00 -15.41
N ILE A 235 4.24 -76.51 -14.41
CA ILE A 235 5.38 -77.40 -14.60
C ILE A 235 5.27 -78.56 -13.63
N GLN A 236 5.40 -79.80 -14.11
CA GLN A 236 5.33 -81.01 -13.27
C GLN A 236 4.09 -81.06 -12.35
N GLN A 237 2.93 -80.63 -12.85
CA GLN A 237 1.66 -80.55 -12.10
C GLN A 237 1.64 -79.52 -10.95
N GLU A 238 2.66 -78.69 -10.80
CA GLU A 238 2.69 -77.53 -9.90
C GLU A 238 2.66 -76.20 -10.69
N ASP A 239 2.11 -75.14 -10.09
CA ASP A 239 2.15 -73.81 -10.69
C ASP A 239 3.60 -73.31 -10.78
N PHE A 240 4.04 -72.91 -11.98
CA PHE A 240 5.43 -72.55 -12.27
C PHE A 240 5.98 -71.49 -11.31
N HIS A 241 5.19 -70.46 -11.01
CA HIS A 241 5.60 -69.38 -10.10
C HIS A 241 5.95 -69.89 -8.69
N LYS A 242 5.25 -70.92 -8.18
CA LYS A 242 5.54 -71.52 -6.86
C LYS A 242 6.87 -72.26 -6.89
N VAL A 243 7.11 -73.04 -7.93
CA VAL A 243 8.37 -73.78 -8.13
C VAL A 243 9.54 -72.81 -8.25
N LEU A 244 9.39 -71.74 -9.05
CA LEU A 244 10.41 -70.71 -9.22
C LEU A 244 10.75 -70.02 -7.89
N LEU A 245 9.74 -69.62 -7.11
CA LEU A 245 9.96 -68.96 -5.82
C LEU A 245 10.65 -69.87 -4.80
N LYS A 246 10.28 -71.16 -4.74
CA LYS A 246 10.97 -72.16 -3.89
C LYS A 246 12.45 -72.25 -4.25
N LYS A 247 12.74 -72.45 -5.54
CA LYS A 247 14.12 -72.59 -6.05
C LYS A 247 14.97 -71.35 -5.79
N VAL A 248 14.41 -70.16 -6.01
CA VAL A 248 15.13 -68.90 -5.76
C VAL A 248 15.36 -68.68 -4.26
N ARG A 249 14.40 -69.05 -3.40
CA ARG A 249 14.57 -68.96 -1.94
C ARG A 249 15.68 -69.88 -1.42
N GLU A 250 15.82 -71.07 -1.98
CA GLU A 250 16.90 -72.01 -1.62
C GLU A 250 18.28 -71.56 -2.10
N SER A 251 18.33 -70.65 -3.09
CA SER A 251 19.56 -70.11 -3.68
C SER A 251 19.99 -68.78 -3.05
N GLN A 252 19.27 -68.27 -2.04
CA GLN A 252 19.55 -67.05 -1.27
C GLN A 252 20.15 -67.40 0.09
#